data_AF-A0A2S8P1B8-F1
#
_entry.id   AF-A0A2S8P1B8-F1
#
_cell.length_a   1.000
_cell.length_b   1.000
_cell.length_c   1.000
_cell.angle_alpha   90.00
_cell.angle_beta   90.00
_cell.angle_gamma   90.00
#
_symmetry.space_group_name_H-M   'P 1'
#
loop_
_entity.id
_entity.type
_entity.pdbx_description
1 polymer ?
#
loop_
_entity_poly.entity_id
_entity_poly.type
_entity_poly.pdbx_seq_one_letter_code
_entity_poly.pdbx_strand_id
1 'polypeptide(L)' 'MLYRLTFALNNEEIVTTEMTSDKEDLVGATEEAFDVIEREYGTNAVLNLVAFSLLRMEIRPNQ' A
#
# COMPACT_ATOMS: atom_id res chain seq x y z
N MET A 1 1.65 7.39 15.87
CA MET A 1 1.19 8.37 14.86
C MET A 1 -0.02 7.80 14.11
N LEU A 2 -0.98 8.65 13.73
CA LEU A 2 -2.15 8.25 12.94
C LEU A 2 -1.84 8.41 11.44
N TYR A 3 -2.04 7.36 10.67
CA TYR A 3 -1.84 7.32 9.23
C TYR A 3 -3.15 7.00 8.53
N ARG A 4 -3.38 7.65 7.38
CA ARG A 4 -4.47 7.31 6.47
C ARG A 4 -3.89 6.59 5.27
N LEU A 5 -4.31 5.34 5.08
CA LEU A 5 -3.92 4.51 3.95
C LEU A 5 -4.96 4.64 2.85
N THR A 6 -4.53 4.91 1.63
CA THR A 6 -5.39 4.85 0.44
C THR A 6 -4.71 4.02 -0.62
N PHE A 7 -5.38 2.96 -1.08
CA PHE A 7 -4.82 2.02 -2.03
C PHE A 7 -5.91 1.37 -2.90
N ALA A 8 -5.51 0.91 -4.08
CA ALA A 8 -6.41 0.23 -5.01
C ALA A 8 -6.26 -1.29 -4.84
N LEU A 9 -7.38 -2.01 -4.63
CA LEU A 9 -7.40 -3.47 -4.63
C LEU A 9 -7.37 -4.01 -6.07
N ASN A 10 -8.05 -3.29 -6.96
CA ASN A 10 -8.14 -3.53 -8.40
C ASN A 10 -8.51 -2.20 -9.10
N ASN A 11 -8.76 -2.23 -10.41
CA ASN A 11 -9.05 -1.03 -11.20
C ASN A 11 -10.38 -0.34 -10.87
N GLU A 12 -11.27 -1.00 -10.13
CA GLU A 12 -12.62 -0.52 -9.82
C GLU A 12 -12.81 -0.21 -8.33
N GLU A 13 -11.92 -0.71 -7.46
CA GLU A 13 -12.05 -0.62 -6.01
C GLU A 13 -10.85 0.07 -5.36
N ILE A 14 -11.10 1.29 -4.86
CA ILE A 14 -10.15 2.07 -4.07
C ILE A 14 -10.64 2.09 -2.62
N VAL A 15 -9.75 1.68 -1.72
CA VAL A 15 -10.00 1.63 -0.28
C VAL A 15 -9.29 2.80 0.39
N THR A 16 -9.95 3.41 1.38
CA THR A 16 -9.30 4.31 2.33
C THR A 16 -9.59 3.83 3.74
N THR A 17 -8.53 3.63 4.53
CA THR A 17 -8.61 3.18 5.92
C THR A 17 -7.62 3.97 6.78
N GLU A 18 -7.75 3.84 8.10
CA GLU A 18 -6.89 4.49 9.08
C GLU A 18 -6.12 3.44 9.86
N MET A 19 -4.86 3.71 10.16
CA MET A 19 -4.03 2.89 11.03
C MET A 19 -3.27 3.77 12.01
N THR A 20 -3.01 3.24 13.19
CA THR A 20 -2.06 3.84 14.13
C THR A 20 -0.80 3.00 14.17
N SER A 21 0.35 3.64 14.11
CA SER A 21 1.66 2.98 14.23
C SER A 21 2.49 3.69 15.30
N ASP A 22 3.18 2.91 16.13
CA ASP A 22 4.12 3.43 17.14
C ASP A 22 5.55 3.55 16.59
N LYS A 23 5.76 3.20 15.31
CA LYS A 23 7.06 3.36 14.63
C LYS A 23 7.37 4.82 14.43
N GLU A 24 8.60 5.19 14.77
CA GLU A 24 9.11 6.55 14.59
C GLU A 24 9.58 6.80 13.15
N ASP A 25 9.87 5.73 12.40
CA ASP A 25 10.32 5.80 11.02
C ASP A 25 9.24 5.35 10.02
N LEU A 26 9.30 5.93 8.82
CA LEU A 26 8.32 5.67 7.76
C LEU A 26 8.39 4.23 7.23
N VAL A 27 9.59 3.61 7.25
CA VAL A 27 9.77 2.25 6.73
C VAL A 27 9.02 1.26 7.62
N GLY A 28 9.25 1.32 8.94
CA GLY A 28 8.53 0.51 9.92
C GLY A 28 7.02 0.75 9.89
N ALA A 29 6.57 2.00 9.76
CA ALA A 29 5.15 2.30 9.62
C ALA A 29 4.55 1.72 8.33
N THR A 30 5.34 1.63 7.25
CA THR A 30 4.93 1.04 5.97
C THR A 30 4.87 -0.49 6.04
N GLU A 31 5.81 -1.13 6.72
CA GLU A 31 5.76 -2.58 6.99
C GLU A 31 4.49 -2.95 7.77
N GLU A 32 4.18 -2.20 8.84
CA GLU A 32 2.93 -2.38 9.59
C GLU A 32 1.69 -2.10 8.73
N ALA A 33 1.76 -1.16 7.79
CA ALA A 33 0.67 -0.90 6.85
C ALA A 33 0.42 -2.12 5.94
N PHE A 34 1.48 -2.76 5.44
CA PHE A 34 1.34 -3.97 4.64
C PHE A 34 0.75 -5.12 5.45
N ASP A 35 1.17 -5.31 6.71
CA ASP A 35 0.59 -6.34 7.59
C ASP A 35 -0.91 -6.11 7.84
N VAL A 36 -1.32 -4.85 8.06
CA VAL A 36 -2.73 -4.48 8.21
C VAL A 36 -3.52 -4.79 6.93
N ILE A 37 -2.98 -4.40 5.77
CA ILE A 37 -3.62 -4.65 4.48
C ILE A 37 -3.73 -6.14 4.20
N GLU A 38 -2.69 -6.93 4.48
CA GLU A 38 -2.73 -8.38 4.29
C GLU A 38 -3.79 -9.03 5.17
N ARG A 39 -3.88 -8.64 6.45
CA ARG A 39 -4.86 -9.20 7.38
C ARG A 39 -6.30 -8.88 6.98
N GLU A 40 -6.55 -7.68 6.47
CA GLU A 40 -7.91 -7.19 6.20
C GLU A 40 -8.40 -7.51 4.78
N TYR A 41 -7.49 -7.52 3.80
CA TYR A 41 -7.82 -7.64 2.37
C TYR A 41 -7.14 -8.85 1.69
N GLY A 42 -6.28 -9.57 2.41
CA GLY A 42 -5.59 -10.76 1.94
C GLY A 42 -4.27 -10.49 1.23
N THR A 43 -3.43 -11.52 1.15
CA THR A 43 -2.08 -11.46 0.55
C THR A 43 -2.09 -10.96 -0.90
N ASN A 44 -3.15 -11.23 -1.67
CA ASN A 44 -3.29 -10.75 -3.04
C ASN A 44 -3.33 -9.22 -3.13
N ALA A 45 -3.92 -8.53 -2.15
CA ALA A 45 -3.94 -7.08 -2.11
C ALA A 45 -2.51 -6.51 -1.96
N VAL A 46 -1.72 -7.08 -1.04
CA VAL A 46 -0.31 -6.69 -0.85
C VAL A 46 0.52 -6.96 -2.10
N LEU A 47 0.37 -8.15 -2.71
CA LEU A 47 1.06 -8.48 -3.95
C LEU A 47 0.72 -7.51 -5.09
N ASN A 48 -0.55 -7.12 -5.23
CA ASN A 48 -0.97 -6.14 -6.23
C ASN A 48 -0.35 -4.76 -5.99
N LEU A 49 -0.23 -4.33 -4.73
CA LEU A 49 0.39 -3.04 -4.39
C LEU A 49 1.89 -3.03 -4.67
N VAL A 50 2.58 -4.12 -4.34
CA VAL A 50 4.01 -4.29 -4.65
C VAL A 50 4.22 -4.39 -6.16
N ALA A 51 3.40 -5.17 -6.88
CA ALA A 51 3.47 -5.23 -8.34
C ALA A 51 3.20 -3.87 -8.98
N PHE A 52 2.23 -3.10 -8.50
CA PHE A 52 1.94 -1.75 -9.00
C PHE A 52 3.10 -0.78 -8.75
N SER A 53 3.77 -0.85 -7.59
CA SER A 53 4.93 0.00 -7.31
C SER A 53 6.11 -0.31 -8.24
N LEU A 54 6.34 -1.60 -8.54
CA LEU A 54 7.36 -2.05 -9.49
C LEU A 54 7.01 -1.70 -10.95
N LEU A 55 5.76 -1.90 -11.37
CA LEU A 55 5.31 -1.63 -12.75
C LEU A 55 5.20 -0.14 -13.06
N ARG A 56 4.85 0.71 -12.08
CA ARG A 56 4.87 2.18 -12.26
C ARG A 56 6.25 2.74 -12.56
N MET A 57 7.33 1.98 -12.37
CA MET A 57 8.69 2.42 -12.71
C MET A 57 8.97 2.48 -14.23
N GLU A 58 8.06 2.04 -15.09
CA GLU A 58 8.29 2.00 -16.55
C GLU A 58 7.45 2.97 -17.40
N ILE A 59 6.77 3.96 -16.82
CA ILE A 59 6.30 5.10 -17.64
C ILE A 59 7.46 6.09 -17.79
N ARG A 60 8.41 5.77 -18.68
CA ARG A 60 9.28 6.80 -19.27
C ARG A 60 8.39 7.68 -20.14
N PRO A 61 8.22 8.98 -19.86
CA PRO A 61 7.56 9.87 -20.81
C PRO A 61 8.41 9.84 -22.08
N ASN A 62 7.82 9.38 -23.18
CA ASN A 62 8.34 9.35 -24.56
C ASN A 62 9.76 9.94 -24.73
N GLN A 63 10.74 9.06 -24.92
CA GLN A 63 11.93 9.39 -25.72
C GLN A 63 11.70 8.93 -27.15
#